data_AF-A0AA35SNA7-F1
#
_entry.id   AF-A0AA35SNA7-F1
#
_cell.length_a   1.000
_cell.length_b   1.000
_cell.length_c   1.000
_cell.angle_alpha   90.00
_cell.angle_beta   90.00
_cell.angle_gamma   90.00
#
_symmetry.space_group_name_H-M   'P 1'
#
loop_
_entity.id
_entity.type
_entity.pdbx_description
1 polymer ?
#
loop_
_entity_poly.entity_id
_entity_poly.type
_entity_poly.pdbx_seq_one_letter_code
_entity_poly.pdbx_strand_id
1 'polypeptide(L)'
;MLLSGEIDAAIGAGPVDSPDVQPLFSEPDAADAAWHQKTGIYPISHMVVVKNARLEANPGLEQELFEVFKTAKSHYIEGLHSGDHPSQADRALLKMAEVVGDDPIPYGFESSRKTLETFVRFNVEQGVIPEKVDPEELFPASTLTLA
;
A
#
# COMPACT_ATOMS: atom_id res chain seq x y z
N MET A 1 -20.77 -17.62 -10.25
CA MET A 1 -21.22 -16.85 -9.09
C MET A 1 -21.96 -15.58 -9.51
N LEU A 2 -21.28 -14.50 -9.95
CA LEU A 2 -21.97 -13.25 -10.36
C LEU A 2 -22.95 -13.47 -11.52
N LEU A 3 -22.47 -13.97 -12.67
CA LEU A 3 -23.31 -14.21 -13.86
C LEU A 3 -24.43 -15.23 -13.65
N SER A 4 -24.24 -16.15 -12.71
CA SER A 4 -25.24 -17.15 -12.36
C SER A 4 -26.26 -16.65 -11.33
N GLY A 5 -26.09 -15.44 -10.79
CA GLY A 5 -26.95 -14.87 -9.74
C GLY A 5 -26.79 -15.53 -8.37
N GLU A 6 -25.68 -16.24 -8.13
CA GLU A 6 -25.40 -16.89 -6.84
C GLU A 6 -24.95 -15.88 -5.77
N ILE A 7 -24.30 -14.81 -6.20
CA ILE A 7 -23.91 -13.68 -5.36
C ILE A 7 -24.29 -12.38 -6.07
N ASP A 8 -24.70 -11.37 -5.30
CA ASP A 8 -25.11 -10.06 -5.82
C ASP A 8 -23.92 -9.15 -6.13
N ALA A 9 -22.80 -9.32 -5.42
CA ALA A 9 -21.60 -8.51 -5.56
C ALA A 9 -20.35 -9.29 -5.14
N ALA A 10 -19.18 -8.87 -5.66
CA ALA A 10 -17.88 -9.43 -5.28
C ALA A 10 -16.83 -8.33 -5.25
N ILE A 11 -15.89 -8.44 -4.31
CA ILE A 11 -14.68 -7.63 -4.24
C ILE A 11 -13.52 -8.49 -4.78
N GLY A 12 -12.70 -7.94 -5.67
CA GLY A 12 -11.55 -8.66 -6.23
C GLY A 12 -11.89 -9.68 -7.33
N ALA A 13 -13.06 -9.57 -7.97
CA ALA A 13 -13.47 -10.46 -9.05
C ALA A 13 -12.60 -10.35 -10.33
N GLY A 14 -11.76 -9.33 -10.42
CA GLY A 14 -11.03 -8.99 -11.65
C GLY A 14 -11.96 -8.47 -12.75
N PRO A 15 -11.43 -8.24 -13.98
CA PRO A 15 -12.25 -7.85 -15.11
C PRO A 15 -13.19 -9.00 -15.51
N VAL A 16 -14.49 -8.71 -15.60
CA VAL A 16 -15.51 -9.63 -16.09
C VAL A 16 -16.05 -9.12 -17.42
N ASP A 17 -15.81 -9.86 -18.50
CA ASP A 17 -16.26 -9.51 -19.84
C ASP A 17 -17.72 -9.93 -20.05
N SER A 18 -18.65 -9.17 -19.49
CA SER A 18 -20.09 -9.35 -19.66
C SER A 18 -20.84 -8.04 -19.46
N PRO A 19 -21.84 -7.70 -20.29
CA PRO A 19 -22.68 -6.53 -20.09
C PRO A 19 -23.56 -6.63 -18.84
N ASP A 20 -23.74 -7.83 -18.29
CA ASP A 20 -24.56 -8.07 -17.09
C ASP A 20 -23.80 -7.81 -15.79
N VAL A 21 -22.49 -7.47 -15.87
CA VAL A 21 -21.66 -7.15 -14.71
C VAL A 21 -21.17 -5.71 -14.84
N GLN A 22 -21.36 -4.94 -13.78
CA GLN A 22 -20.95 -3.54 -13.71
C GLN A 22 -20.25 -3.25 -12.38
N PRO A 23 -19.39 -2.23 -12.32
CA PRO A 23 -18.86 -1.73 -11.05
C PRO A 23 -19.98 -1.32 -10.09
N LEU A 24 -19.81 -1.61 -8.79
CA LEU A 24 -20.77 -1.22 -7.75
C LEU A 24 -20.83 0.30 -7.56
N PHE A 25 -19.67 0.97 -7.69
CA PHE A 25 -19.57 2.43 -7.69
C PHE A 25 -19.46 2.92 -9.14
N SER A 26 -20.24 3.92 -9.51
CA SER A 26 -20.21 4.49 -10.86
C SER A 26 -18.88 5.18 -11.18
N GLU A 27 -18.28 5.82 -10.18
CA GLU A 27 -17.00 6.54 -10.27
C GLU A 27 -16.03 6.02 -9.19
N PRO A 28 -15.46 4.81 -9.36
CA PRO A 28 -14.66 4.15 -8.32
C PRO A 28 -13.42 4.97 -7.93
N ASP A 29 -12.74 5.58 -8.90
CA ASP A 29 -11.53 6.37 -8.62
C ASP A 29 -11.84 7.63 -7.80
N ALA A 30 -12.96 8.30 -8.08
CA ALA A 30 -13.40 9.47 -7.32
C ALA A 30 -13.81 9.07 -5.90
N ALA A 31 -14.44 7.91 -5.74
CA ALA A 31 -14.79 7.36 -4.43
C ALA A 31 -13.53 7.03 -3.60
N ASP A 32 -12.51 6.43 -4.22
CA ASP A 32 -11.23 6.13 -3.57
C ASP A 32 -10.50 7.41 -3.16
N ALA A 33 -10.44 8.42 -4.05
CA ALA A 33 -9.84 9.71 -3.74
C ALA A 33 -10.56 10.42 -2.58
N ALA A 34 -11.90 10.42 -2.58
CA ALA A 34 -12.68 10.98 -1.48
C ALA A 34 -12.48 10.23 -0.16
N TRP A 35 -12.34 8.90 -0.21
CA TRP A 35 -12.05 8.08 0.95
C TRP A 35 -10.65 8.38 1.52
N HIS A 36 -9.64 8.47 0.65
CA HIS A 36 -8.28 8.88 1.05
C HIS A 36 -8.30 10.29 1.65
N GLN A 37 -8.97 11.27 1.02
CA GLN A 37 -9.06 12.62 1.55
C GLN A 37 -9.73 12.67 2.94
N LYS A 38 -10.77 11.86 3.14
CA LYS A 38 -11.51 11.79 4.41
C LYS A 38 -10.70 11.09 5.51
N THR A 39 -9.99 10.02 5.17
CA THR A 39 -9.40 9.12 6.17
C THR A 39 -7.90 9.27 6.30
N GLY A 40 -7.20 9.79 5.30
CA GLY A 40 -5.74 9.80 5.20
C GLY A 40 -5.09 8.41 5.21
N ILE A 41 -5.86 7.34 4.94
CA ILE A 41 -5.33 5.98 4.92
C ILE A 41 -4.89 5.67 3.49
N TYR A 42 -3.62 5.31 3.32
CA TYR A 42 -3.07 4.83 2.05
C TYR A 42 -2.71 3.35 2.18
N PRO A 43 -3.45 2.42 1.56
CA PRO A 43 -3.31 0.98 1.81
C PRO A 43 -1.91 0.42 1.51
N ILE A 44 -1.41 -0.44 2.40
CA ILE A 44 -0.13 -1.14 2.24
C ILE A 44 -0.43 -2.59 1.86
N SER A 45 0.15 -3.04 0.75
CA SER A 45 -0.03 -4.43 0.28
C SER A 45 1.17 -5.33 0.61
N HIS A 46 2.38 -4.76 0.64
CA HIS A 46 3.62 -5.52 0.83
C HIS A 46 4.57 -4.79 1.79
N MET A 47 5.37 -5.55 2.52
CA MET A 47 6.43 -5.04 3.39
C MET A 47 7.68 -5.91 3.27
N VAL A 48 8.86 -5.31 3.48
CA VAL A 48 10.11 -6.06 3.60
C VAL A 48 10.25 -6.55 5.03
N VAL A 49 10.45 -7.86 5.21
CA VAL A 49 10.64 -8.48 6.53
C VAL A 49 12.01 -9.15 6.57
N VAL A 50 12.73 -8.92 7.66
CA VAL A 50 14.04 -9.54 7.92
C VAL A 50 13.95 -10.34 9.21
N LYS A 51 14.53 -11.54 9.23
CA LYS A 51 14.62 -12.33 10.46
C LYS A 51 15.45 -11.57 11.50
N ASN A 52 14.96 -11.46 12.74
CA ASN A 52 15.66 -10.77 13.82
C ASN A 52 17.12 -11.21 13.98
N ALA A 53 17.40 -12.51 13.94
CA ALA A 53 18.77 -13.05 14.03
C ALA A 53 19.72 -12.53 12.94
N ARG A 54 19.21 -12.05 11.78
CA ARG A 54 20.03 -11.42 10.75
C ARG A 54 20.35 -9.97 11.08
N LEU A 55 19.39 -9.23 11.65
CA LEU A 55 19.63 -7.86 12.11
C LEU A 55 20.61 -7.86 13.29
N GLU A 56 20.41 -8.75 14.26
CA GLU A 56 21.31 -8.91 15.42
C GLU A 56 22.74 -9.25 15.02
N ALA A 57 22.92 -10.11 14.00
CA ALA A 57 24.24 -10.50 13.53
C ALA A 57 24.91 -9.46 12.61
N ASN A 58 24.17 -8.47 12.11
CA ASN A 58 24.67 -7.48 11.14
C ASN A 58 24.15 -6.08 11.50
N PRO A 59 24.71 -5.42 12.54
CA PRO A 59 24.29 -4.08 12.94
C PRO A 59 24.38 -3.08 11.77
N GLY A 60 23.29 -2.35 11.50
CA GLY A 60 23.20 -1.39 10.40
C GLY A 60 22.53 -1.94 9.13
N LEU A 61 22.33 -3.26 9.04
CA LEU A 61 21.68 -3.89 7.88
C LEU A 61 20.28 -3.33 7.62
N GLU A 62 19.52 -2.99 8.65
CA GLU A 62 18.18 -2.42 8.50
C GLU A 62 18.17 -1.06 7.81
N GLN A 63 19.16 -0.21 8.10
CA GLN A 63 19.31 1.10 7.47
C GLN A 63 19.83 0.97 6.05
N GLU A 64 20.82 0.09 5.83
CA GLU A 64 21.33 -0.20 4.49
C GLU A 64 20.23 -0.74 3.57
N LEU A 65 19.39 -1.66 4.05
CA LEU A 65 18.25 -2.16 3.29
C LEU A 65 17.27 -1.04 2.94
N PHE A 66 16.92 -0.19 3.90
CA PHE A 66 16.03 0.93 3.64
C PHE A 66 16.60 1.85 2.54
N GLU A 67 17.87 2.23 2.65
CA GLU A 67 18.52 3.12 1.67
C GLU A 67 18.63 2.50 0.27
N VAL A 68 18.88 1.19 0.17
CA VAL A 68 18.92 0.49 -1.13
C VAL A 68 17.55 0.52 -1.81
N PHE A 69 16.48 0.19 -1.09
CA PHE A 69 15.13 0.20 -1.65
C PHE A 69 14.65 1.61 -1.97
N LYS A 70 14.96 2.59 -1.11
CA LYS A 70 14.68 4.00 -1.35
C LYS A 70 15.38 4.50 -2.61
N THR A 71 16.66 4.21 -2.78
CA THR A 71 17.43 4.58 -3.98
C THR A 71 16.83 3.98 -5.24
N ALA A 72 16.49 2.68 -5.21
CA ALA A 72 15.85 2.01 -6.34
C ALA A 72 14.49 2.64 -6.68
N LYS A 73 13.70 3.00 -5.66
CA LYS A 73 12.42 3.70 -5.82
C LYS A 73 12.62 5.06 -6.48
N SER A 74 13.58 5.86 -6.02
CA SER A 74 13.82 7.20 -6.58
C SER A 74 14.08 7.17 -8.08
N HIS A 75 14.92 6.23 -8.56
CA HIS A 75 15.15 6.06 -10.00
C HIS A 75 13.87 5.69 -10.77
N TYR A 76 13.02 4.86 -10.17
CA TYR A 76 11.75 4.48 -10.78
C TYR A 76 10.78 5.67 -10.86
N ILE A 77 10.65 6.47 -9.79
CA ILE A 77 9.80 7.67 -9.78
C ILE A 77 10.32 8.73 -10.76
N GLU A 78 11.63 8.93 -10.85
CA GLU A 78 12.23 9.82 -11.87
C GLU A 78 11.85 9.40 -13.29
N GLY A 79 11.95 8.10 -13.62
CA GLY A 79 11.54 7.55 -14.91
C GLY A 79 10.02 7.59 -15.14
N LEU A 80 9.22 7.45 -14.07
CA LEU A 80 7.77 7.55 -14.15
C LEU A 80 7.34 8.95 -14.63
N HIS A 81 8.02 10.00 -14.17
CA HIS A 81 7.75 11.38 -14.56
C HIS A 81 8.37 11.79 -15.89
N SER A 82 9.43 11.12 -16.37
CA SER A 82 10.05 11.44 -17.68
C SER A 82 9.15 11.07 -18.87
N GLY A 83 8.15 10.21 -18.68
CA GLY A 83 7.12 9.89 -19.68
C GLY A 83 7.51 8.83 -20.70
N ASP A 84 8.54 8.02 -20.43
CA ASP A 84 8.94 6.91 -21.30
C ASP A 84 7.88 5.79 -21.28
N HIS A 85 7.15 5.63 -22.39
CA HIS A 85 6.15 4.58 -22.66
C HIS A 85 5.61 3.82 -21.42
N PRO A 86 4.71 4.44 -20.63
CA PRO A 86 4.34 3.90 -19.33
C PRO A 86 3.60 2.56 -19.49
N SER A 87 3.95 1.59 -18.66
CA SER A 87 3.20 0.36 -18.48
C SER A 87 1.78 0.66 -17.93
N GLN A 88 0.93 -0.36 -17.84
CA GLN A 88 -0.38 -0.19 -17.19
C GLN A 88 -0.23 0.18 -15.69
N ALA A 89 0.77 -0.38 -15.01
CA ALA A 89 1.06 -0.07 -13.62
C ALA A 89 1.53 1.38 -13.45
N ASP A 90 2.39 1.86 -14.35
CA ASP A 90 2.88 3.24 -14.36
C ASP A 90 1.72 4.23 -14.52
N ARG A 91 0.78 3.96 -15.44
CA ARG A 91 -0.42 4.80 -15.59
C ARG A 91 -1.30 4.84 -14.34
N ALA A 92 -1.45 3.70 -13.66
CA ALA A 92 -2.21 3.65 -12.41
C ALA A 92 -1.53 4.48 -11.30
N LEU A 93 -0.21 4.40 -11.20
CA LEU A 93 0.57 5.19 -10.25
C LEU A 93 0.53 6.70 -10.55
N LEU A 94 0.64 7.10 -11.82
CA LEU A 94 0.51 8.51 -12.23
C LEU A 94 -0.85 9.09 -11.86
N LYS A 95 -1.93 8.32 -12.07
CA LYS A 95 -3.28 8.71 -11.65
C LYS A 95 -3.39 8.81 -10.13
N MET A 96 -2.77 7.90 -9.40
CA MET A 96 -2.74 7.94 -7.94
C MET A 96 -1.98 9.17 -7.43
N ALA A 97 -0.90 9.56 -8.10
CA ALA A 97 -0.12 10.76 -7.75
C ALA A 97 -0.97 12.05 -7.81
N GLU A 98 -1.99 12.12 -8.66
CA GLU A 98 -2.95 13.24 -8.67
C GLU A 98 -3.75 13.36 -7.35
N VAL A 99 -3.85 12.26 -6.60
CA VAL A 99 -4.60 12.17 -5.33
C VAL A 99 -3.68 12.30 -4.12
N VAL A 100 -2.52 11.65 -4.15
CA VAL A 100 -1.63 11.51 -2.97
C VAL A 100 -0.39 12.41 -3.03
N GLY A 101 -0.13 13.07 -4.16
CA GLY A 101 1.03 13.93 -4.40
C GLY A 101 2.15 13.24 -5.18
N ASP A 102 3.30 13.91 -5.26
CA ASP A 102 4.41 13.55 -6.16
C ASP A 102 5.07 12.19 -5.86
N ASP A 103 4.96 11.67 -4.64
CA ASP A 103 5.44 10.32 -4.29
C ASP A 103 4.25 9.37 -4.09
N PRO A 104 3.78 8.67 -5.15
CA PRO A 104 2.69 7.72 -5.06
C PRO A 104 3.08 6.40 -4.39
N ILE A 105 4.34 6.21 -4.02
CA ILE A 105 4.83 5.00 -3.35
C ILE A 105 5.65 5.40 -2.12
N PRO A 106 5.06 6.09 -1.14
CA PRO A 106 5.80 6.62 -0.01
C PRO A 106 6.42 5.48 0.80
N TYR A 107 7.69 5.64 1.17
CA TYR A 107 8.37 4.75 2.11
C TYR A 107 8.48 5.45 3.47
N GLY A 108 8.88 4.69 4.49
CA GLY A 108 9.04 5.19 5.85
C GLY A 108 7.86 4.87 6.76
N PHE A 109 8.13 4.87 8.06
CA PHE A 109 7.14 4.52 9.07
C PHE A 109 6.07 5.60 9.21
N GLU A 110 6.46 6.87 9.28
CA GLU A 110 5.52 7.97 9.50
C GLU A 110 4.49 8.14 8.38
N SER A 111 4.89 7.92 7.11
CA SER A 111 3.97 7.95 5.97
C SER A 111 2.94 6.80 6.04
N SER A 112 3.29 5.71 6.70
CA SER A 112 2.49 4.48 6.79
C SER A 112 1.75 4.33 8.14
N ARG A 113 2.08 5.15 9.15
CA ARG A 113 1.62 5.02 10.54
C ARG A 113 0.11 4.85 10.64
N LYS A 114 -0.65 5.75 10.01
CA LYS A 114 -2.13 5.73 10.07
C LYS A 114 -2.73 4.46 9.45
N THR A 115 -2.12 3.99 8.37
CA THR A 115 -2.51 2.74 7.72
C THR A 115 -2.19 1.54 8.61
N LEU A 116 -1.00 1.49 9.21
CA LEU A 116 -0.58 0.41 10.11
C LEU A 116 -1.47 0.34 11.36
N GLU A 117 -1.76 1.48 12.00
CA GLU A 117 -2.67 1.56 13.14
C GLU A 117 -4.07 1.04 12.79
N THR A 118 -4.58 1.43 11.61
CA THR A 118 -5.89 0.97 11.13
C THR A 118 -5.86 -0.52 10.79
N PHE A 119 -4.79 -0.99 10.15
CA PHE A 119 -4.61 -2.39 9.79
C PHE A 119 -4.59 -3.28 11.05
N VAL A 120 -3.80 -2.92 12.06
CA VAL A 120 -3.78 -3.64 13.35
C VAL A 120 -5.16 -3.65 13.99
N ARG A 121 -5.83 -2.50 14.08
CA ARG A 121 -7.18 -2.41 14.67
C ARG A 121 -8.15 -3.38 13.98
N PHE A 122 -8.21 -3.35 12.65
CA PHE A 122 -9.11 -4.23 11.90
C PHE A 122 -8.78 -5.71 12.09
N ASN A 123 -7.50 -6.07 12.13
CA ASN A 123 -7.10 -7.46 12.38
C ASN A 123 -7.51 -7.96 13.77
N VAL A 124 -7.51 -7.10 14.80
CA VAL A 124 -8.05 -7.43 16.12
C VAL A 124 -9.56 -7.57 16.08
N GLU A 125 -10.27 -6.59 15.50
CA GLU A 125 -11.74 -6.60 15.40
C GLU A 125 -12.28 -7.81 14.64
N GLN A 126 -11.53 -8.28 13.64
CA GLN A 126 -11.86 -9.45 12.82
C GLN A 126 -11.36 -10.77 13.42
N GLY A 127 -10.62 -10.74 14.53
CA GLY A 127 -10.07 -11.93 15.19
C GLY A 127 -8.92 -12.61 14.43
N VAL A 128 -8.25 -11.91 13.52
CA VAL A 128 -7.06 -12.40 12.81
C VAL A 128 -5.85 -12.46 13.75
N ILE A 129 -5.72 -11.45 14.63
CA ILE A 129 -4.73 -11.44 15.72
C ILE A 129 -5.45 -11.30 17.06
N PRO A 130 -4.92 -11.92 18.14
CA PRO A 130 -5.64 -12.00 19.41
C PRO A 130 -5.65 -10.68 20.19
N GLU A 131 -4.68 -9.80 19.94
CA GLU A 131 -4.51 -8.53 20.66
C GLU A 131 -3.81 -7.49 19.80
N LYS A 132 -3.92 -6.22 20.20
CA LYS A 132 -3.29 -5.09 19.52
C LYS A 132 -1.78 -5.17 19.68
N VAL A 133 -1.04 -5.02 18.58
CA VAL A 133 0.41 -4.77 18.55
C VAL A 133 0.66 -3.31 18.21
N ASP A 134 1.55 -2.64 18.95
CA ASP A 134 1.89 -1.26 18.63
C ASP A 134 2.74 -1.21 17.35
N PRO A 135 2.36 -0.40 16.33
CA PRO A 135 3.05 -0.40 15.04
C PRO A 135 4.56 -0.16 15.12
N GLU A 136 5.03 0.64 16.07
CA GLU A 136 6.45 0.90 16.31
C GLU A 136 7.24 -0.35 16.66
N GLU A 137 6.62 -1.32 17.34
CA GLU A 137 7.26 -2.57 17.76
C GLU A 137 7.51 -3.51 16.58
N LEU A 138 6.85 -3.27 15.43
CA LEU A 138 7.03 -4.05 14.21
C LEU A 138 8.32 -3.70 13.46
N PHE A 139 8.97 -2.57 13.80
CA PHE A 139 10.12 -2.05 13.09
C PHE A 139 11.32 -1.87 14.02
N PRO A 140 12.56 -2.05 13.53
CA PRO A 140 13.74 -1.63 14.26
C PRO A 140 13.70 -0.12 14.56
N ALA A 141 14.03 0.27 15.80
CA ALA A 141 13.94 1.67 16.24
C ALA A 141 14.74 2.64 15.35
N SER A 142 15.87 2.18 14.80
CA SER A 142 16.73 2.93 13.87
C SER A 142 16.09 3.26 12.52
N THR A 143 14.95 2.62 12.20
CA THR A 143 14.21 2.82 10.93
C THR A 143 12.97 3.70 11.07
N LEU A 144 12.49 3.96 12.29
CA LEU A 144 11.24 4.72 12.53
C LEU A 144 11.33 6.18 12.03
N THR A 145 12.54 6.75 11.98
CA THR A 145 12.77 8.13 11.55
C THR A 145 13.25 8.24 10.10
N LEU A 146 13.34 7.14 9.37
CA LEU A 146 13.78 7.14 7.97
C LEU A 146 12.61 7.51 7.05
N ALA A 147 12.92 8.28 6.00
CA ALA A 147 12.00 8.75 4.97
C ALA A 147 12.69 8.71 3.61
#